data_AF-A0A3N5YJY7-F1
#
_entry.id   AF-A0A3N5YJY7-F1
#
_cell.length_a   1.000
_cell.length_b   1.000
_cell.length_c   1.000
_cell.angle_alpha   90.00
_cell.angle_beta   90.00
_cell.angle_gamma   90.00
#
_symmetry.space_group_name_H-M   'P 1'
#
loop_
_entity.id
_entity.type
_entity.pdbx_description
1 polymer ?
#
loop_
_entity_poly.entity_id
_entity_poly.type
_entity_poly.pdbx_seq_one_letter_code
_entity_poly.pdbx_strand_id
1 'polypeptide(L)'
;MEIEKDWIANAYEGMSRRQFMAKLTAAGAAIAGFALASQAIGGEIITTPADGLSVAEGQVASGGFQVPIYEARPVASGKYPVVIVIP
;
A
#
# COMPACT_ATOMS: atom_id res chain seq x y z
N MET A 1 -28.65 1.53 22.00
CA MET A 1 -27.40 1.49 21.21
C MET A 1 -27.74 1.09 19.77
N GLU A 2 -28.52 1.92 19.07
CA GLU A 2 -28.92 1.70 17.66
C GLU A 2 -28.94 3.00 16.83
N ILE A 3 -29.00 4.17 17.48
CA ILE A 3 -29.12 5.47 16.84
C ILE A 3 -27.84 5.88 16.08
N GLU A 4 -26.69 5.33 16.46
CA GLU A 4 -25.39 5.70 15.89
C GLU A 4 -25.08 5.03 14.54
N LYS A 5 -25.82 3.98 14.15
CA LYS A 5 -25.64 3.29 12.85
C LYS A 5 -26.43 3.94 11.71
N ASP A 6 -27.39 4.81 12.02
CA ASP A 6 -28.39 5.28 11.07
C ASP A 6 -28.03 6.60 10.37
N TRP A 7 -27.09 7.38 10.92
CA TRP A 7 -26.72 8.67 10.35
C TRP A 7 -25.90 8.55 9.04
N ILE A 8 -25.12 7.47 8.88
CA ILE A 8 -24.39 7.19 7.63
C ILE A 8 -25.36 6.73 6.54
N ALA A 9 -26.45 6.03 6.90
CA ALA A 9 -27.47 5.56 5.96
C ALA A 9 -28.37 6.71 5.47
N ASN A 10 -28.67 7.67 6.35
CA ASN A 10 -29.51 8.83 6.03
C ASN A 10 -28.81 9.92 5.20
N ALA A 11 -27.48 9.88 5.06
CA ALA A 11 -26.74 10.85 4.23
C ALA A 11 -26.93 10.65 2.71
N TYR A 12 -27.43 9.49 2.27
CA TYR A 12 -27.57 9.11 0.85
C TYR A 12 -28.91 8.43 0.52
N GLU A 13 -30.01 8.87 1.15
CA GLU A 13 -31.38 8.37 0.87
C GLU A 13 -31.53 6.83 0.87
N GLY A 14 -30.79 6.11 1.73
CA GLY A 14 -30.84 4.64 1.77
C GLY A 14 -30.25 3.94 0.54
N MET A 15 -29.47 4.64 -0.28
CA MET A 15 -28.83 4.06 -1.45
C MET A 15 -27.70 3.10 -1.06
N SER A 16 -27.72 1.88 -1.60
CA SER A 16 -26.62 0.94 -1.40
C SER A 16 -25.34 1.47 -2.05
N ARG A 17 -24.17 1.15 -1.46
CA ARG A 17 -22.85 1.52 -2.01
C ARG A 17 -22.71 1.17 -3.50
N ARG A 18 -23.28 0.04 -3.93
CA ARG A 18 -23.28 -0.40 -5.33
C ARG A 18 -24.08 0.53 -6.23
N GLN A 19 -25.26 0.95 -5.81
CA GLN A 19 -26.10 1.89 -6.57
C GLN A 19 -25.46 3.27 -6.66
N PHE A 20 -24.86 3.74 -5.57
CA PHE A 20 -24.13 5.00 -5.55
C PHE A 20 -22.96 4.99 -6.54
N MET A 21 -22.13 3.95 -6.50
CA MET A 21 -21.01 3.79 -7.44
C MET A 21 -21.49 3.66 -8.89
N ALA A 22 -22.55 2.89 -9.14
CA ALA A 22 -23.11 2.75 -10.49
C ALA A 22 -23.60 4.09 -11.06
N LYS A 23 -24.26 4.92 -10.23
CA LYS A 23 -24.73 6.25 -10.65
C LYS A 23 -23.57 7.22 -10.90
N LEU A 24 -22.56 7.26 -10.02
CA LEU A 24 -21.38 8.11 -10.19
C LEU A 24 -20.57 7.76 -11.44
N THR A 25 -20.42 6.47 -11.74
CA THR A 25 -19.74 5.99 -12.94
C THR A 25 -20.55 6.29 -14.19
N ALA A 26 -21.87 6.04 -14.18
CA ALA A 26 -22.76 6.34 -15.31
C ALA A 26 -22.83 7.85 -15.62
N ALA A 27 -22.77 8.69 -14.58
CA ALA A 27 -22.68 10.14 -14.73
C ALA A 27 -21.29 10.64 -15.17
N GLY A 28 -20.31 9.75 -15.35
CA GLY A 28 -18.93 10.08 -15.72
C GLY A 28 -18.11 10.78 -14.62
N ALA A 29 -18.75 11.20 -13.52
CA ALA A 29 -18.13 11.93 -12.42
C ALA A 29 -17.02 11.13 -11.72
N ALA A 30 -17.17 9.80 -11.61
CA ALA A 30 -16.12 8.96 -11.03
C ALA A 30 -14.86 8.93 -11.90
N ILE A 31 -15.02 8.80 -13.23
CA ILE A 31 -13.90 8.70 -14.17
C ILE A 31 -13.23 10.07 -14.34
N ALA A 32 -14.03 11.13 -14.51
CA ALA A 32 -13.51 12.50 -14.62
C ALA A 32 -12.84 12.94 -13.32
N GLY A 33 -13.46 12.65 -12.16
CA GLY A 33 -12.89 12.94 -10.85
C GLY A 33 -11.59 12.18 -10.61
N PHE A 34 -11.54 10.89 -10.97
CA PHE A 34 -10.30 10.11 -10.93
C PHE A 34 -9.23 10.71 -11.85
N ALA A 35 -9.55 11.00 -13.11
CA ALA A 35 -8.59 11.55 -14.07
C ALA A 35 -8.01 12.91 -13.63
N LEU A 36 -8.83 13.77 -13.03
CA LEU A 36 -8.39 15.05 -12.48
C LEU A 36 -7.56 14.90 -11.20
N ALA A 37 -7.91 13.94 -10.33
CA ALA A 37 -7.20 13.68 -9.08
C ALA A 37 -5.91 12.88 -9.28
N SER A 38 -5.88 11.99 -10.28
CA SER A 38 -4.71 11.24 -10.72
C SER A 38 -3.82 12.18 -11.55
N GLN A 39 -3.36 13.25 -10.93
CA GLN A 39 -2.19 13.93 -11.45
C GLN A 39 -1.09 12.87 -11.55
N ALA A 40 -0.36 12.87 -12.67
CA ALA A 40 0.86 12.10 -12.72
C ALA A 40 1.70 12.62 -11.56
N ILE A 41 1.82 11.84 -10.48
CA ILE A 41 2.86 12.06 -9.50
C ILE A 41 4.11 11.90 -10.37
N GLY A 42 4.73 13.03 -10.71
CA GLY A 42 6.09 13.05 -11.20
C GLY A 42 6.94 12.56 -10.05
N GLY A 43 6.84 11.26 -9.77
CA GLY A 43 7.67 10.58 -8.83
C GLY A 43 9.04 10.72 -9.42
N GLU A 44 9.82 11.62 -8.84
CA GLU A 44 11.24 11.64 -9.08
C GLU A 44 11.70 10.21 -8.81
N ILE A 45 12.32 9.57 -9.81
CA ILE A 45 12.88 8.24 -9.63
C ILE A 45 14.05 8.43 -8.68
N ILE A 46 13.78 8.30 -7.38
CA ILE A 46 14.80 8.33 -6.34
C ILE A 46 15.57 7.02 -6.51
N THR A 47 16.65 7.11 -7.28
CA THR A 47 17.61 6.02 -7.40
C THR A 47 18.41 6.03 -6.12
N THR A 48 18.14 5.08 -5.24
CA THR A 48 18.93 4.90 -4.02
C THR A 48 20.23 4.19 -4.41
N PRO A 49 21.41 4.80 -4.22
CA PRO A 49 22.67 4.13 -4.49
C PRO A 49 22.83 2.91 -3.60
N ALA A 50 23.38 1.82 -4.12
CA ALA A 50 23.73 0.64 -3.34
C ALA A 50 25.09 0.78 -2.63
N ASP A 51 25.77 1.91 -2.79
CA ASP A 51 27.08 2.17 -2.20
C ASP A 51 27.04 2.04 -0.68
N GLY A 52 28.01 1.31 -0.13
CA GLY A 52 28.09 1.05 1.31
C GLY A 52 27.14 -0.02 1.83
N LEU A 53 26.39 -0.72 0.96
CA LEU A 53 25.62 -1.91 1.30
C LEU A 53 26.33 -3.19 0.87
N SER A 54 26.30 -4.22 1.72
CA SER A 54 26.57 -5.60 1.35
C SER A 54 25.25 -6.33 1.15
N VAL A 55 25.13 -7.07 0.06
CA VAL A 55 23.92 -7.81 -0.30
C VAL A 55 24.21 -9.31 -0.28
N ALA A 56 23.27 -10.10 0.23
CA ALA A 56 23.33 -11.55 0.19
C ALA A 56 21.95 -12.17 -0.01
N GLU A 57 21.93 -13.31 -0.71
CA GLU A 57 20.79 -14.21 -0.76
C GLU A 57 21.07 -15.42 0.13
N GLY A 58 20.07 -15.84 0.89
CA GLY A 58 20.25 -16.89 1.88
C GLY A 58 18.96 -17.62 2.22
N GLN A 59 19.05 -18.48 3.22
CA GLN A 59 17.90 -19.18 3.77
C GLN A 59 17.93 -19.11 5.30
N VAL A 60 16.76 -18.90 5.90
CA VAL A 60 16.56 -18.91 7.35
C VAL A 60 15.58 -20.01 7.73
N ALA A 61 15.97 -20.83 8.70
CA ALA A 61 15.10 -21.87 9.23
C ALA A 61 13.93 -21.25 10.01
N SER A 62 12.71 -21.64 9.66
CA SER A 62 11.49 -21.26 10.36
C SER A 62 10.54 -22.44 10.41
N GLY A 63 10.09 -22.83 11.60
CA GLY A 63 9.04 -23.85 11.75
C GLY A 63 9.30 -25.20 11.05
N GLY A 64 10.56 -25.59 10.85
CA GLY A 64 10.91 -26.85 10.17
C GLY A 64 11.05 -26.77 8.65
N PHE A 65 10.94 -25.58 8.06
CA PHE A 65 11.23 -25.34 6.64
C PHE A 65 12.22 -24.18 6.48
N GLN A 66 12.80 -24.06 5.30
CA GLN A 66 13.75 -23.01 4.97
C GLN A 66 13.07 -21.89 4.20
N VAL A 67 13.17 -20.67 4.71
CA VAL A 67 12.63 -19.46 4.10
C VAL A 67 13.73 -18.81 3.29
N PRO A 68 13.59 -18.66 1.95
CA PRO A 68 14.54 -17.89 1.18
C PRO A 68 14.45 -16.42 1.59
N ILE A 69 15.61 -15.78 1.77
CA ILE A 69 15.71 -14.38 2.14
C ILE A 69 16.69 -13.65 1.23
N TYR A 70 16.42 -12.37 1.04
CA TYR A 70 17.35 -11.39 0.52
C TYR A 70 17.68 -10.43 1.66
N GLU A 71 18.96 -10.21 1.94
CA GLU A 71 19.42 -9.23 2.91
C GLU A 71 20.28 -8.16 2.24
N ALA A 72 20.05 -6.91 2.63
CA ALA A 72 20.92 -5.79 2.34
C ALA A 72 21.23 -5.09 3.67
N ARG A 73 22.52 -4.91 3.97
CA ARG A 73 22.98 -4.31 5.24
C ARG A 73 24.17 -3.39 5.02
N PRO A 74 24.45 -2.42 5.91
CA PRO A 74 25.67 -1.63 5.84
C PRO A 74 26.92 -2.52 5.87
N VAL A 75 27.94 -2.16 5.07
CA VAL A 75 29.27 -2.82 5.09
C VAL A 75 29.96 -2.63 6.45
N ALA A 76 29.74 -1.47 7.10
CA ALA A 76 30.31 -1.17 8.40
C ALA A 76 29.64 -2.01 9.50
N SER A 77 30.46 -2.62 10.36
CA SER A 77 29.99 -3.38 11.52
C SER A 77 29.19 -2.50 12.49
N GLY A 78 28.05 -2.99 12.98
CA GLY A 78 27.20 -2.27 13.91
C GLY A 78 25.89 -2.99 14.20
N LYS A 79 25.12 -2.44 15.14
CA LYS A 79 23.73 -2.85 15.39
C LYS A 79 22.82 -1.83 14.71
N TYR A 80 22.17 -2.25 13.64
CA TYR A 80 21.25 -1.42 12.87
C TYR A 80 19.81 -1.87 13.10
N PRO A 81 18.82 -0.96 13.04
CA PRO A 81 17.43 -1.36 12.95
C PRO A 81 17.22 -2.20 11.67
N VAL A 82 16.37 -3.22 11.78
CA VAL A 82 16.06 -4.12 10.67
C VAL A 82 14.64 -3.85 10.19
N VAL A 83 14.48 -3.65 8.89
CA VAL A 83 13.17 -3.59 8.23
C VAL A 83 12.94 -4.93 7.54
N ILE A 84 11.83 -5.59 7.87
CA ILE A 84 11.42 -6.85 7.25
C ILE A 84 10.30 -6.56 6.28
N VAL A 85 10.45 -6.99 5.04
CA VAL A 85 9.42 -6.88 4.00
C VAL A 85 8.92 -8.28 3.67
N ILE A 86 7.60 -8.48 3.82
CA ILE A 86 6.90 -9.70 3.42
C ILE A 86 5.94 -9.27 2.31
N PRO A 87 6.10 -9.77 1.07
CA PRO A 87 5.21 -9.42 -0.05
C PRO A 87 3.79 -9.98 0.12
#